data_AF-A0A356ALG3-F1
#
_entry.id   AF-A0A356ALG3-F1
#
_cell.length_a   1.000
_cell.length_b   1.000
_cell.length_c   1.000
_cell.angle_alpha   90.00
_cell.angle_beta   90.00
_cell.angle_gamma   90.00
#
_symmetry.space_group_name_H-M   'P 1'
#
loop_
_entity.id
_entity.type
_entity.pdbx_description
1 polymer ?
#
loop_
_entity_poly.entity_id
_entity_poly.type
_entity_poly.pdbx_seq_one_letter_code
_entity_poly.pdbx_strand_id
1 'polypeptide(L)'
;VPPDEALKFKEGQRVSIRLPFAVSEDVPATVAAVNQKDRQSEAALVLQSSYMDQEIASIRNETVQIQAGSYSGIMVSKEAVHFEKLSKKVTGKDGKTTTVTKQVQGVYVLHGRQIEFVQIVPLFNSGSYVICQEIGDTDEAKDQLMTKSSIRLYDEVVIEGTDLYDGKIVK
;
A
#
# COMPACT_ATOMS: atom_id res chain seq x y z
N VAL A 1 20.94 -11.05 5.61
CA VAL A 1 19.48 -10.84 5.54
C VAL A 1 18.81 -12.20 5.56
N PRO A 2 17.78 -12.41 6.41
CA PRO A 2 17.09 -13.69 6.50
C PRO A 2 16.47 -14.14 5.16
N PRO A 3 16.30 -15.45 4.91
CA PRO A 3 15.90 -15.96 3.61
C PRO A 3 14.56 -15.41 3.09
N ASP A 4 13.54 -15.35 3.94
CA ASP A 4 12.20 -14.85 3.58
C ASP A 4 12.19 -13.35 3.27
N GLU A 5 13.12 -12.60 3.87
CA GLU A 5 13.22 -11.16 3.67
C GLU A 5 14.05 -10.78 2.45
N ALA A 6 14.97 -11.66 2.03
CA ALA A 6 15.77 -11.45 0.83
C ALA A 6 14.90 -11.24 -0.42
N LEU A 7 13.72 -11.87 -0.48
CA LEU A 7 12.74 -11.73 -1.56
C LEU A 7 12.16 -10.30 -1.71
N LYS A 8 12.28 -9.47 -0.67
CA LYS A 8 11.80 -8.07 -0.68
C LYS A 8 12.77 -7.14 -1.42
N PHE A 9 13.99 -7.59 -1.74
CA PHE A 9 15.03 -6.80 -2.37
C PHE A 9 15.28 -7.23 -3.82
N LYS A 10 15.45 -6.25 -4.71
CA LYS A 10 15.81 -6.45 -6.12
C LYS A 10 16.91 -5.47 -6.52
N GLU A 11 17.81 -5.89 -7.40
CA GLU A 11 18.83 -5.01 -7.97
C GLU A 11 18.18 -3.77 -8.60
N GLY A 12 18.76 -2.60 -8.34
CA GLY A 12 18.23 -1.29 -8.77
C GLY A 12 17.14 -0.71 -7.88
N GLN A 13 16.61 -1.46 -6.89
CA GLN A 13 15.63 -0.94 -5.94
C GLN A 13 16.25 0.14 -5.05
N ARG A 14 15.56 1.27 -4.92
CA ARG A 14 15.91 2.33 -3.97
C ARG A 14 15.46 1.92 -2.57
N VAL A 15 16.32 2.12 -1.59
CA VAL A 15 16.07 1.82 -0.17
C VAL A 15 16.59 2.98 0.69
N SER A 16 16.12 3.05 1.92
CA SER A 16 16.67 3.95 2.93
C SER A 16 17.33 3.14 4.03
N ILE A 17 18.54 3.51 4.43
CA ILE A 17 19.32 2.83 5.48
C ILE A 17 19.29 3.72 6.72
N ARG A 18 18.80 3.19 7.83
CA ARG A 18 18.88 3.84 9.14
C ARG A 18 19.94 3.15 9.99
N LEU A 19 20.79 3.95 10.64
CA LEU A 19 21.84 3.48 11.54
C LEU A 19 21.57 4.03 12.94
N PRO A 20 20.71 3.37 13.75
CA PRO A 20 20.10 3.96 14.95
C PRO A 20 21.08 4.46 16.01
N PHE A 21 22.32 3.95 16.00
CA PHE A 21 23.35 4.26 16.99
C PHE A 21 24.52 5.08 16.43
N ALA A 22 24.48 5.44 15.15
CA ALA A 22 25.63 6.06 14.49
C ALA A 22 25.28 7.31 13.66
N VAL A 23 24.13 7.33 12.99
CA VAL A 23 23.70 8.45 12.13
C VAL A 23 22.25 8.79 12.45
N SER A 24 21.96 10.07 12.64
CA SER A 24 20.59 10.53 12.95
C SER A 24 19.69 10.56 11.72
N GLU A 25 20.28 10.75 10.54
CA GLU A 25 19.58 10.85 9.27
C GLU A 25 19.52 9.51 8.52
N ASP A 26 18.44 9.35 7.76
CA ASP A 26 18.21 8.20 6.90
C ASP A 26 19.10 8.31 5.63
N VAL A 27 19.96 7.32 5.40
CA VAL A 27 20.93 7.30 4.29
C VAL A 27 20.29 6.69 3.04
N PRO A 28 20.09 7.45 1.95
CA PRO A 28 19.51 6.91 0.73
C PRO A 28 20.49 5.98 0.02
N ALA A 29 20.04 4.81 -0.42
CA ALA A 29 20.86 3.84 -1.13
C ALA A 29 20.08 3.11 -2.22
N THR A 30 20.81 2.37 -3.05
CA THR A 30 20.27 1.49 -4.08
C THR A 30 20.82 0.08 -3.84
N VAL A 31 20.00 -0.95 -4.04
CA VAL A 31 20.45 -2.34 -4.02
C VAL A 31 21.31 -2.60 -5.26
N ALA A 32 22.61 -2.83 -5.04
CA ALA A 32 23.56 -3.13 -6.10
C ALA A 32 23.62 -4.63 -6.41
N ALA A 33 23.47 -5.50 -5.41
CA ALA A 33 23.43 -6.95 -5.59
C ALA A 33 22.70 -7.64 -4.43
N VAL A 34 22.04 -8.76 -4.73
CA VAL A 34 21.45 -9.68 -3.75
C VAL A 34 22.09 -11.05 -3.92
N ASN A 35 23.05 -11.39 -3.06
CA ASN A 35 23.80 -12.64 -3.15
C ASN A 35 23.19 -13.69 -2.21
N GLN A 36 22.36 -14.56 -2.76
CA GLN A 36 21.72 -15.66 -2.04
C GLN A 36 21.99 -16.97 -2.78
N LYS A 37 22.50 -17.99 -2.06
CA LYS A 37 22.82 -19.30 -2.65
C LYS A 37 21.56 -20.07 -3.09
N ASP A 38 20.55 -20.09 -2.22
CA ASP A 38 19.25 -20.71 -2.44
C ASP A 38 18.20 -20.03 -1.54
N ARG A 39 16.91 -20.31 -1.75
CA ARG A 39 15.80 -19.66 -1.03
C ARG A 39 15.78 -19.92 0.48
N GLN A 40 16.58 -20.85 0.99
CA GLN A 40 16.64 -21.19 2.41
C GLN A 40 17.88 -20.62 3.10
N SER A 41 18.83 -20.09 2.32
CA SER A 41 20.08 -19.51 2.80
C SER A 41 19.93 -18.02 3.09
N GLU A 42 20.71 -17.50 4.04
CA GLU A 42 20.84 -16.07 4.23
C GLU A 42 21.40 -15.39 2.97
N ALA A 43 20.96 -14.16 2.73
CA ALA A 43 21.45 -13.33 1.64
C ALA A 43 22.44 -12.27 2.13
N ALA A 44 23.53 -12.09 1.39
CA ALA A 44 24.40 -10.93 1.50
C ALA A 44 23.91 -9.83 0.53
N LEU A 45 23.52 -8.69 1.09
CA LEU A 45 23.00 -7.55 0.35
C LEU A 45 24.10 -6.51 0.16
N VAL A 46 24.36 -6.11 -1.08
CA VAL A 46 25.30 -5.03 -1.40
C VAL A 46 24.48 -3.78 -1.69
N LEU A 47 24.72 -2.73 -0.91
CA LEU A 47 24.04 -1.44 -1.03
C LEU A 47 25.03 -0.38 -1.53
N GLN A 48 24.59 0.44 -2.46
CA GLN A 48 25.35 1.55 -3.00
C GLN A 48 24.68 2.86 -2.60
N SER A 49 25.44 3.77 -1.99
CA SER A 49 25.00 5.13 -1.70
C SER A 49 26.04 6.13 -2.20
N SER A 50 25.58 7.28 -2.68
CA SER A 50 26.42 8.46 -2.93
C SER A 50 26.37 9.46 -1.77
N TYR A 51 25.64 9.16 -0.70
CA TYR A 51 25.56 9.97 0.50
C TYR A 51 26.73 9.61 1.41
N MET A 52 27.54 10.61 1.79
CA MET A 52 28.73 10.39 2.60
C MET A 52 28.99 11.61 3.47
N ASP A 53 29.18 11.37 4.76
CA ASP A 53 29.63 12.33 5.75
C ASP A 53 30.70 11.69 6.66
N GLN A 54 31.19 12.46 7.64
CA GLN A 54 32.22 12.00 8.56
C GLN A 54 31.71 10.87 9.48
N GLU A 55 30.43 10.87 9.83
CA GLU A 55 29.82 9.87 10.71
C GLU A 55 29.77 8.53 9.99
N ILE A 56 29.21 8.49 8.77
CA ILE A 56 29.15 7.32 7.89
C ILE A 56 30.56 6.79 7.59
N ALA A 57 31.52 7.67 7.31
CA ALA A 57 32.90 7.26 7.00
C ALA A 57 33.61 6.58 8.19
N SER A 58 33.19 6.85 9.43
CA SER A 58 33.77 6.26 10.64
C SER A 58 33.22 4.87 10.96
N ILE A 59 32.09 4.49 10.36
CA ILE A 59 31.36 3.25 10.65
C ILE A 59 32.03 2.08 9.94
N ARG A 60 32.41 1.05 10.71
CA ARG A 60 33.01 -0.19 10.18
C ARG A 60 32.09 -1.40 10.26
N ASN A 61 31.38 -1.54 11.37
CA ASN A 61 30.39 -2.59 11.60
C ASN A 61 29.30 -2.02 12.49
N GLU A 62 28.07 -1.97 11.99
CA GLU A 62 26.93 -1.50 12.74
C GLU A 62 25.68 -2.27 12.38
N THR A 63 24.74 -2.30 13.34
CA THR A 63 23.40 -2.83 13.07
C THR A 63 22.60 -1.79 12.32
N VAL A 64 22.13 -2.14 11.13
CA VAL A 64 21.35 -1.24 10.27
C VAL A 64 19.92 -1.72 10.11
N GLN A 65 19.01 -0.77 9.95
CA GLN A 65 17.64 -1.02 9.54
C GLN A 65 17.48 -0.59 8.08
N ILE A 66 17.01 -1.50 7.23
CA ILE A 66 16.83 -1.23 5.81
C ILE A 66 15.34 -1.07 5.53
N GLN A 67 14.94 0.11 5.13
CA GLN A 67 13.59 0.41 4.68
C GLN A 67 13.50 0.10 3.18
N ALA A 68 12.98 -1.08 2.86
CA ALA A 68 12.86 -1.58 1.48
C ALA A 68 11.75 -0.92 0.64
N GLY A 69 10.94 -0.05 1.27
CA GLY A 69 9.88 0.70 0.61
C GLY A 69 9.02 1.44 1.62
N SER A 70 8.43 2.55 1.19
CA SER A 70 7.43 3.30 1.94
C SER A 70 6.11 3.25 1.19
N TYR A 71 5.02 2.91 1.89
CA TYR A 71 3.67 3.05 1.36
C TYR A 71 3.09 4.36 1.87
N SER A 72 2.66 5.23 0.96
CA SER A 72 1.97 6.46 1.30
C SER A 72 0.53 6.39 0.79
N GLY A 73 -0.42 6.78 1.63
CA GLY A 73 -1.82 6.89 1.24
C GLY A 73 -2.81 6.86 2.41
N ILE A 74 -4.02 6.48 2.03
CA ILE A 74 -5.26 6.17 2.75
C ILE A 74 -5.17 5.26 3.97
N MET A 75 -4.76 5.67 5.19
CA MET A 75 -4.82 4.74 6.33
C MET A 75 -6.26 4.53 6.81
N VAL A 76 -6.70 3.26 6.82
CA VAL A 76 -8.04 2.87 7.29
C VAL A 76 -7.93 1.75 8.31
N SER A 77 -8.78 1.76 9.35
CA SER A 77 -8.91 0.64 10.28
C SER A 77 -9.25 -0.64 9.52
N LYS A 78 -8.60 -1.76 9.88
CA LYS A 78 -8.90 -3.06 9.28
C LYS A 78 -10.34 -3.50 9.57
N GLU A 79 -10.92 -3.04 10.68
CA GLU A 79 -12.28 -3.36 11.10
C GLU A 79 -13.35 -2.73 10.20
N ALA A 80 -13.05 -1.58 9.59
CA ALA A 80 -13.95 -0.90 8.65
C ALA A 80 -13.96 -1.51 7.24
N VAL A 81 -13.12 -2.50 6.99
CA VAL A 81 -12.95 -3.10 5.67
C VAL A 81 -13.97 -4.21 5.46
N HIS A 82 -14.77 -4.06 4.40
CA HIS A 82 -15.76 -5.03 3.98
C HIS A 82 -15.48 -5.56 2.57
N PHE A 83 -16.08 -6.71 2.25
CA PHE A 83 -16.00 -7.33 0.93
C PHE A 83 -17.38 -7.41 0.32
N GLU A 84 -17.61 -6.66 -0.75
CA GLU A 84 -18.89 -6.60 -1.44
C GLU A 84 -18.82 -7.19 -2.85
N LYS A 85 -19.91 -7.82 -3.29
CA LYS A 85 -20.05 -8.29 -4.68
C LYS A 85 -20.76 -7.23 -5.50
N LEU A 86 -20.00 -6.53 -6.35
CA LEU A 86 -20.52 -5.47 -7.20
C LEU A 86 -20.62 -5.89 -8.66
N SER A 87 -21.63 -5.38 -9.35
CA SER A 87 -21.88 -5.62 -10.77
C SER A 87 -21.86 -4.30 -11.54
N LYS A 88 -20.96 -4.17 -12.51
CA LYS A 88 -20.83 -2.99 -13.38
C LYS A 88 -21.04 -3.39 -14.83
N LYS A 89 -21.83 -2.61 -15.57
CA LYS A 89 -21.95 -2.75 -17.03
C LYS A 89 -20.75 -2.06 -17.67
N VAL A 90 -19.98 -2.80 -18.46
CA VAL A 90 -18.82 -2.29 -19.19
C VAL A 90 -19.08 -2.49 -20.68
N THR A 91 -18.90 -1.42 -21.45
CA THR A 91 -18.99 -1.47 -22.91
C THR A 91 -17.61 -1.77 -23.47
N GLY A 92 -17.47 -2.91 -24.14
CA GLY A 92 -16.23 -3.29 -24.82
C GLY A 92 -15.96 -2.41 -26.04
N LYS A 93 -14.74 -2.50 -26.58
CA LYS A 93 -14.33 -1.82 -27.83
C LYS A 93 -15.17 -2.23 -29.05
N ASP A 94 -15.88 -3.35 -28.94
CA ASP A 94 -16.83 -3.91 -29.90
C ASP A 94 -18.25 -3.32 -29.79
N GLY A 95 -18.47 -2.37 -28.86
CA GLY A 95 -19.78 -1.79 -28.58
C GLY A 95 -20.71 -2.70 -27.79
N LYS A 96 -20.26 -3.90 -27.38
CA LYS A 96 -21.08 -4.85 -26.63
C LYS A 96 -21.02 -4.55 -25.14
N THR A 97 -22.18 -4.35 -24.53
CA THR A 97 -22.30 -4.18 -23.09
C THR A 97 -22.26 -5.53 -22.40
N THR A 98 -21.29 -5.74 -21.53
CA THR A 98 -21.16 -6.95 -20.70
C THR A 98 -21.28 -6.57 -19.24
N THR A 99 -22.01 -7.37 -18.45
CA THR A 99 -22.07 -7.21 -17.00
C THR A 99 -20.88 -7.94 -16.38
N VAL A 100 -20.00 -7.19 -15.72
CA VAL A 100 -18.88 -7.74 -14.96
C VAL A 100 -19.28 -7.75 -13.49
N THR A 101 -19.25 -8.92 -12.85
CA THR A 101 -19.46 -9.08 -11.40
C THR A 101 -18.12 -9.38 -10.75
N LYS A 102 -17.76 -8.63 -9.70
CA LYS A 102 -16.49 -8.83 -8.97
C LYS A 102 -16.72 -8.64 -7.48
N GLN A 103 -16.07 -9.49 -6.68
CA GLN A 103 -15.94 -9.25 -5.25
C GLN A 103 -14.80 -8.25 -5.04
N VAL A 104 -15.10 -7.13 -4.37
CA VAL A 104 -14.14 -6.06 -4.14
C VAL A 104 -14.05 -5.72 -2.66
N GLN A 105 -12.86 -5.32 -2.24
CA GLN A 105 -12.61 -4.80 -0.91
C GLN A 105 -12.98 -3.32 -0.90
N GLY A 106 -13.70 -2.87 0.12
CA GLY A 106 -14.15 -1.48 0.24
C GLY A 106 -14.48 -1.13 1.68
N VAL A 107 -14.91 0.11 1.87
CA VAL A 107 -15.29 0.66 3.18
C VAL A 107 -16.60 1.43 3.02
N TYR A 108 -17.36 1.54 4.11
CA TYR A 108 -18.52 2.40 4.14
C TYR A 108 -18.10 3.80 4.60
N VAL A 109 -18.46 4.81 3.82
CA VAL A 109 -18.23 6.21 4.16
C VAL A 109 -19.57 6.92 4.37
N LEU A 110 -19.63 7.80 5.36
CA LEU A 110 -20.75 8.70 5.56
C LEU A 110 -20.54 9.95 4.71
N HIS A 111 -21.33 10.08 3.66
CA HIS A 111 -21.35 11.28 2.83
C HIS A 111 -22.64 12.07 3.11
N GLY A 112 -22.50 13.12 3.92
CA GLY A 112 -23.62 13.91 4.43
C GLY A 112 -24.50 13.10 5.37
N ARG A 113 -25.63 12.58 4.87
CA ARG A 113 -26.55 11.72 5.64
C ARG A 113 -26.70 10.33 5.05
N GLN A 114 -25.90 9.99 4.05
CA GLN A 114 -26.01 8.73 3.33
C GLN A 114 -24.72 7.93 3.48
N ILE A 115 -24.86 6.64 3.77
CA ILE A 115 -23.78 5.66 3.70
C ILE A 115 -23.56 5.30 2.24
N GLU A 116 -22.31 5.39 1.80
CA GLU A 116 -21.87 4.95 0.47
C GLU A 116 -20.79 3.88 0.63
N PHE A 117 -20.87 2.82 -0.17
CA PHE A 117 -19.79 1.84 -0.24
C PHE A 117 -18.79 2.27 -1.32
N VAL A 118 -17.54 2.51 -0.91
CA VAL A 118 -16.44 2.87 -1.82
C VAL A 118 -15.39 1.77 -1.86
N GLN A 119 -14.97 1.37 -3.06
CA GLN A 119 -13.90 0.38 -3.24
C GLN A 119 -12.57 0.98 -2.79
N ILE A 120 -11.77 0.21 -2.05
CA ILE A 120 -10.39 0.57 -1.72
C ILE A 120 -9.41 -0.26 -2.54
N VAL A 121 -8.25 0.33 -2.84
CA VAL A 121 -7.13 -0.37 -3.47
C VAL A 121 -5.99 -0.45 -2.45
N PRO A 122 -5.79 -1.60 -1.77
CA PRO A 122 -4.81 -1.71 -0.70
C PRO A 122 -3.37 -1.72 -1.26
N LEU A 123 -2.52 -0.84 -0.73
CA LEU A 123 -1.08 -0.82 -0.95
C LEU A 123 -0.34 -1.67 0.09
N PHE A 124 -0.84 -1.66 1.34
CA PHE A 124 -0.27 -2.41 2.45
C PHE A 124 -1.38 -2.88 3.40
N ASN A 125 -1.25 -4.12 3.90
CA ASN A 125 -2.13 -4.66 4.94
C ASN A 125 -1.32 -4.95 6.20
N SER A 126 -1.71 -4.32 7.29
CA SER A 126 -1.29 -4.67 8.65
C SER A 126 -2.39 -5.50 9.33
N GLY A 127 -2.10 -6.01 10.53
CA GLY A 127 -3.11 -6.67 11.36
C GLY A 127 -4.22 -5.72 11.84
N SER A 128 -3.91 -4.44 12.04
CA SER A 128 -4.84 -3.43 12.58
C SER A 128 -5.31 -2.38 11.59
N TYR A 129 -4.60 -2.17 10.47
CA TYR A 129 -4.92 -1.14 9.48
C TYR A 129 -4.56 -1.56 8.06
N VAL A 130 -5.09 -0.83 7.09
CA VAL A 130 -4.77 -0.96 5.67
C VAL A 130 -4.34 0.41 5.15
N ILE A 131 -3.24 0.50 4.40
CA ILE A 131 -2.87 1.71 3.66
C ILE A 131 -3.44 1.55 2.25
N CYS A 132 -4.33 2.45 1.86
CA CYS A 132 -5.03 2.44 0.58
C CYS A 132 -4.41 3.47 -0.38
N GLN A 133 -4.42 3.15 -1.66
CA GLN A 133 -4.03 4.08 -2.71
C GLN A 133 -5.04 5.24 -2.76
N GLU A 134 -4.52 6.47 -2.80
CA GLU A 134 -5.31 7.65 -3.12
C GLU A 134 -5.56 7.66 -4.63
N ILE A 135 -6.84 7.67 -5.04
CA ILE A 135 -7.26 7.65 -6.45
C ILE A 135 -8.13 8.87 -6.68
N GLY A 136 -7.56 9.85 -7.39
CA GLY A 136 -8.23 11.08 -7.79
C GLY A 136 -9.21 10.89 -8.94
N ASP A 137 -9.96 11.95 -9.25
CA ASP A 137 -10.98 11.92 -10.29
C ASP A 137 -10.45 11.77 -11.70
N THR A 138 -9.17 12.11 -11.92
CA THR A 138 -8.47 12.08 -13.20
C THR A 138 -7.53 10.88 -13.35
N ASP A 139 -7.39 10.03 -12.33
CA ASP A 139 -6.48 8.90 -12.37
C ASP A 139 -7.02 7.76 -13.24
N GLU A 140 -6.18 7.20 -14.09
CA GLU A 140 -6.53 6.03 -14.94
C GLU A 140 -6.99 4.82 -14.12
N ALA A 141 -6.51 4.70 -12.87
CA ALA A 141 -6.92 3.65 -11.94
C ALA A 141 -8.42 3.73 -11.58
N LYS A 142 -9.05 4.91 -11.69
CA LYS A 142 -10.47 5.11 -11.41
C LYS A 142 -11.37 4.29 -12.34
N ASP A 143 -10.99 4.16 -13.60
CA ASP A 143 -11.79 3.40 -14.59
C ASP A 143 -11.91 1.91 -14.24
N GLN A 144 -10.93 1.41 -13.47
CA GLN A 144 -10.86 0.02 -13.01
C GLN A 144 -11.67 -0.23 -11.74
N LEU A 145 -12.19 0.83 -11.09
CA LEU A 145 -13.03 0.70 -9.90
C LEU A 145 -14.43 0.20 -10.26
N MET A 146 -14.98 -0.63 -9.39
CA MET A 146 -16.36 -1.11 -9.43
C MET A 146 -17.34 -0.11 -8.82
N THR A 147 -16.85 0.83 -7.99
CA THR A 147 -17.57 1.97 -7.42
C THR A 147 -17.29 3.25 -8.20
N LYS A 148 -18.01 4.34 -7.89
CA LYS A 148 -17.83 5.65 -8.55
C LYS A 148 -16.51 6.34 -8.18
N SER A 149 -16.06 6.10 -6.96
CA SER A 149 -14.84 6.65 -6.36
C SER A 149 -14.19 5.63 -5.43
N SER A 150 -12.94 5.90 -5.08
CA SER A 150 -12.24 5.27 -3.94
C SER A 150 -12.34 6.19 -2.72
N ILE A 151 -11.85 5.71 -1.58
CA ILE A 151 -11.68 6.52 -0.36
C ILE A 151 -10.83 7.78 -0.63
N ARG A 152 -11.20 8.88 0.02
CA ARG A 152 -10.53 10.18 -0.03
C ARG A 152 -10.13 10.65 1.36
N LEU A 153 -9.18 11.58 1.39
CA LEU A 153 -8.86 12.32 2.61
C LEU A 153 -10.14 13.02 3.11
N TYR A 154 -10.36 12.95 4.43
CA TYR A 154 -11.52 13.49 5.13
C TYR A 154 -12.84 12.72 4.96
N ASP A 155 -12.85 11.57 4.29
CA ASP A 155 -14.02 10.70 4.33
C ASP A 155 -14.26 10.17 5.75
N GLU A 156 -15.50 10.28 6.22
CA GLU A 156 -15.94 9.71 7.48
C GLU A 156 -16.18 8.21 7.32
N VAL A 157 -15.19 7.40 7.67
CA VAL A 157 -15.27 5.94 7.55
C VAL A 157 -16.04 5.33 8.72
N VAL A 158 -17.03 4.50 8.41
CA VAL A 158 -17.78 3.73 9.41
C VAL A 158 -16.94 2.54 9.86
N ILE A 159 -16.58 2.51 11.14
CA ILE A 159 -15.81 1.40 11.74
C ILE A 159 -16.74 0.30 12.27
N GLU A 160 -17.88 0.68 12.83
CA GLU A 160 -18.86 -0.24 13.38
C GLU A 160 -20.28 0.19 13.01
N GLY A 161 -21.15 -0.79 12.77
CA GLY A 161 -22.55 -0.55 12.48
C GLY A 161 -23.29 -1.85 12.15
N THR A 162 -24.58 -1.88 12.45
CA THR A 162 -25.46 -2.99 12.05
C THR A 162 -26.19 -2.65 10.76
N ASP A 163 -26.33 -3.63 9.87
CA ASP A 163 -27.11 -3.50 8.64
C ASP A 163 -26.59 -2.37 7.72
N LEU A 164 -25.28 -2.31 7.50
CA LEU A 164 -24.68 -1.35 6.57
C LEU A 164 -24.89 -1.80 5.13
N TYR A 165 -25.31 -0.88 4.27
CA TYR A 165 -25.43 -1.10 2.83
C TYR A 165 -25.34 0.23 2.08
N ASP A 166 -24.95 0.16 0.81
CA ASP A 166 -24.83 1.33 -0.06
C ASP A 166 -26.19 2.05 -0.23
N GLY A 167 -26.21 3.35 0.02
CA GLY A 167 -27.42 4.18 -0.05
C GLY A 167 -28.23 4.28 1.25
N LYS A 168 -27.79 3.68 2.36
CA LYS A 168 -28.51 3.76 3.64
C LYS A 168 -28.50 5.20 4.18
N ILE A 169 -29.66 5.73 4.56
CA ILE A 169 -29.79 7.06 5.16
C ILE A 169 -29.68 6.99 6.68
N VAL A 170 -28.78 7.78 7.26
CA VAL A 170 -28.61 7.93 8.71
C VAL A 170 -29.60 8.98 9.22
N LYS A 171 -30.36 8.62 10.25
CA LYS A 171 -31.38 9.48 10.87
C LYS A 171 -30.79 10.32 12.00
#